data_AF-A0A7S2P8X8-F1
#
_entry.id   AF-A0A7S2P8X8-F1
#
_cell.length_a   1.000
_cell.length_b   1.000
_cell.length_c   1.000
_cell.angle_alpha   90.00
_cell.angle_beta   90.00
_cell.angle_gamma   90.00
#
_symmetry.space_group_name_H-M   'P 1'
#
loop_
_entity.id
_entity.type
_entity.pdbx_description
1 polymer ?
#
loop_
_entity_poly.entity_id
_entity_poly.type
_entity_poly.pdbx_seq_one_letter_code
_entity_poly.pdbx_strand_id
1 'polypeptide(L)'
;QLDNDAQNLVLFLSALGYDVTGQAMQRGDVCSWNGISCSTLHNTRDLSESYRVVTEIFCPHCDLRGIISRNVVLPYLQVLDLSGNFLSGSIPYDLFISFPMLKYVNLSSNQLIG
;
A
#
# COMPACT_ATOMS: atom_id res chain seq x y z
N GLN A 1 2.71 -14.72 3.35
CA GLN A 1 1.85 -13.69 2.73
C GLN A 1 2.22 -12.30 3.22
N LEU A 2 2.11 -12.01 4.53
CA LEU A 2 2.50 -10.70 5.07
C LEU A 2 3.97 -10.32 4.77
N ASP A 3 4.90 -11.28 4.77
CA ASP A 3 6.30 -11.01 4.41
C ASP A 3 6.48 -10.53 2.96
N ASN A 4 5.62 -10.97 2.05
CA ASN A 4 5.62 -10.51 0.65
C ASN A 4 4.95 -9.14 0.54
N ASP A 5 3.84 -8.92 1.26
CA ASP A 5 3.18 -7.62 1.32
C ASP A 5 4.12 -6.57 1.91
N ALA A 6 4.90 -6.92 2.93
CA ALA A 6 5.89 -6.04 3.55
C ALA A 6 6.96 -5.57 2.56
N GLN A 7 7.51 -6.48 1.74
CA GLN A 7 8.48 -6.12 0.71
C GLN A 7 7.87 -5.20 -0.36
N ASN A 8 6.65 -5.51 -0.82
CA ASN A 8 5.93 -4.68 -1.77
C ASN A 8 5.60 -3.30 -1.20
N LEU A 9 5.19 -3.24 0.07
CA LEU A 9 4.85 -2.00 0.76
C LEU A 9 6.06 -1.09 0.94
N VAL A 10 7.23 -1.64 1.33
CA VAL A 10 8.49 -0.89 1.41
C VAL A 10 8.85 -0.28 0.05
N LEU A 11 8.77 -1.06 -1.03
CA LEU A 11 9.04 -0.58 -2.38
C LEU A 11 8.05 0.50 -2.82
N PHE A 12 6.77 0.33 -2.47
CA PHE A 12 5.74 1.31 -2.79
C PHE A 12 5.94 2.63 -2.06
N LEU A 13 6.05 2.60 -0.73
CA LEU A 13 6.16 3.80 0.10
C LEU A 13 7.46 4.56 -0.16
N SER A 14 8.58 3.85 -0.38
CA SER A 14 9.84 4.50 -0.76
C SER A 14 9.75 5.25 -2.10
N ALA A 15 9.02 4.71 -3.09
CA ALA A 15 8.77 5.40 -4.36
C ALA A 15 7.90 6.65 -4.21
N LEU A 16 7.09 6.72 -3.14
CA LEU A 16 6.29 7.90 -2.77
C LEU A 16 7.07 8.91 -1.91
N GLY A 17 8.37 8.69 -1.70
CA GLY A 17 9.22 9.55 -0.87
C GLY A 17 8.95 9.41 0.62
N TYR A 18 8.22 8.38 1.05
CA TYR A 18 8.03 8.08 2.47
C TYR A 18 9.34 7.53 3.04
N ASP A 19 9.80 8.10 4.15
CA ASP A 19 10.99 7.61 4.84
C ASP A 19 10.68 6.29 5.56
N VAL A 20 10.91 5.20 4.83
CA VAL A 20 10.83 3.84 5.38
C VAL A 20 12.06 3.47 6.20
N THR A 21 13.16 4.23 6.18
CA THR A 21 14.42 3.81 6.84
C THR A 21 14.28 3.77 8.37
N GLY A 22 13.57 4.73 8.97
CA GLY A 22 13.24 4.71 10.39
C GLY A 22 12.31 3.56 10.81
N GLN A 23 11.53 3.00 9.88
CA GLN A 23 10.57 1.92 10.13
C GLN A 23 11.07 0.53 9.67
N ALA A 24 12.00 0.50 8.71
CA ALA A 24 12.61 -0.70 8.13
C ALA A 24 13.87 -1.17 8.86
N MET A 25 14.40 -0.38 9.80
CA MET A 25 15.48 -0.83 10.71
C MET A 25 15.03 -1.88 11.73
N GLN A 26 13.73 -2.18 11.79
CA GLN A 26 13.25 -3.35 12.52
C GLN A 26 12.51 -4.28 11.55
N ARG A 27 12.75 -5.58 11.71
CA ARG A 27 11.82 -6.65 11.31
C ARG A 27 10.48 -6.51 12.07
N GLY A 28 9.86 -5.34 11.99
CA GLY A 28 8.64 -4.96 12.66
C GLY A 28 7.45 -5.39 11.81
N ASP A 29 6.35 -5.69 12.49
CA ASP A 29 5.08 -5.98 11.84
C ASP A 29 4.61 -4.75 11.05
N VAL A 30 4.54 -4.83 9.71
CA VAL A 30 4.10 -3.70 8.87
C VAL A 30 2.69 -3.23 9.18
N CYS A 31 1.88 -4.05 9.82
CA CYS A 31 0.54 -3.69 10.28
C CYS A 31 0.56 -2.78 11.53
N SER A 32 1.74 -2.51 12.10
CA SER A 32 1.93 -1.52 13.16
C SER A 32 2.29 -0.13 12.61
N TRP A 33 2.52 -0.03 11.30
CA TRP A 33 2.85 1.24 10.66
C TRP A 33 1.63 2.15 10.61
N ASN A 34 1.85 3.45 10.87
CA ASN A 34 0.77 4.43 10.82
C ASN A 34 0.13 4.45 9.43
N GLY A 35 -1.20 4.31 9.41
CA GLY A 35 -1.98 4.28 8.17
C GLY A 35 -1.99 2.94 7.44
N ILE A 36 -1.39 1.88 7.99
CA ILE A 36 -1.45 0.53 7.41
C ILE A 36 -2.41 -0.34 8.21
N SER A 37 -3.47 -0.82 7.57
CA SER A 37 -4.39 -1.80 8.16
C SER A 37 -4.18 -3.16 7.54
N CYS A 38 -4.27 -4.20 8.38
CA CYS A 38 -4.19 -5.58 7.96
C CYS A 38 -5.39 -6.38 8.42
N SER A 39 -5.73 -7.41 7.64
CA SER A 39 -6.74 -8.40 7.99
C SER A 39 -6.15 -9.80 8.04
N THR A 40 -6.75 -10.66 8.86
CA THR A 40 -6.46 -12.10 8.86
C THR A 40 -7.39 -12.81 7.90
N LEU A 41 -6.83 -13.55 6.95
CA LEU A 41 -7.56 -14.42 6.05
C LEU A 41 -7.35 -15.87 6.46
N HIS A 42 -8.40 -16.67 6.31
CA HIS A 42 -8.35 -18.12 6.54
C HIS A 42 -8.13 -18.84 5.21
N ASN A 43 -7.34 -19.92 5.25
CA ASN A 43 -7.23 -20.81 4.11
C ASN A 43 -8.59 -21.49 3.88
N THR A 44 -9.10 -21.44 2.64
CA THR A 44 -10.42 -21.99 2.30
C THR A 44 -10.46 -23.51 2.34
N ARG A 45 -9.29 -24.16 2.33
CA ARG A 45 -9.14 -25.63 2.43
C ARG A 45 -8.84 -26.09 3.85
N ASP A 46 -8.28 -25.21 4.69
CA ASP A 46 -7.96 -25.48 6.08
C ASP A 46 -8.19 -24.23 6.94
N LEU A 47 -9.31 -24.19 7.66
CA LEU A 47 -9.68 -23.03 8.48
C LEU A 47 -8.74 -22.81 9.69
N SER A 48 -7.92 -23.80 10.03
CA SER A 48 -6.90 -23.68 11.08
C SER A 48 -5.67 -22.89 10.62
N GLU A 49 -5.42 -22.83 9.31
CA GLU A 49 -4.40 -21.99 8.73
C GLU A 49 -4.94 -20.58 8.47
N SER A 50 -4.21 -19.59 8.98
CA SER A 50 -4.50 -18.19 8.72
C SER A 50 -3.24 -17.44 8.34
N TYR A 51 -3.42 -16.40 7.53
CA TYR A 51 -2.35 -15.51 7.13
C TYR A 51 -2.85 -14.07 7.14
N ARG A 52 -1.94 -13.15 7.47
CA ARG A 52 -2.23 -11.72 7.46
C ARG A 52 -1.87 -11.12 6.12
N VAL A 53 -2.64 -10.12 5.72
CA VAL A 53 -2.50 -9.36 4.48
C VAL A 53 -2.71 -7.88 4.76
N VAL A 54 -2.05 -7.03 3.98
CA VAL A 54 -2.33 -5.60 3.97
C VAL A 54 -3.63 -5.36 3.20
N THR A 55 -4.57 -4.65 3.83
CA THR A 55 -5.88 -4.35 3.23
C THR A 55 -6.09 -2.87 3.01
N GLU A 56 -5.38 -2.00 3.73
CA GLU A 56 -5.57 -0.55 3.61
C GLU A 56 -4.23 0.17 3.70
N ILE A 57 -4.07 1.17 2.83
CA ILE A 57 -3.05 2.21 2.92
C ILE A 57 -3.81 3.54 3.02
N PHE A 58 -3.75 4.14 4.19
CA PHE A 58 -4.45 5.37 4.54
C PHE A 58 -3.42 6.42 4.95
N CYS A 59 -3.02 7.26 4.00
CA CYS A 59 -2.01 8.28 4.20
C CYS A 59 -2.43 9.64 3.61
N PRO A 60 -3.61 10.18 3.98
CA PRO A 60 -3.96 11.53 3.59
C PRO A 60 -3.03 12.54 4.28
N HIS A 61 -2.57 13.55 3.54
CA HIS A 61 -1.71 14.61 4.07
C HIS A 61 -0.40 14.12 4.75
N CYS A 62 0.18 13.03 4.23
CA CYS A 62 1.42 12.44 4.71
C CYS A 62 2.69 13.08 4.13
N ASP A 63 2.59 14.23 3.48
CA ASP A 63 3.71 14.92 2.84
C ASP A 63 4.44 14.09 1.75
N LEU A 64 3.75 13.10 1.17
CA LEU A 64 4.33 12.22 0.16
C LEU A 64 4.68 12.99 -1.12
N ARG A 65 5.88 12.74 -1.65
CA ARG A 65 6.50 13.44 -2.77
C ARG A 65 7.15 12.39 -3.66
N GLY A 66 6.46 11.99 -4.73
CA GLY A 66 6.93 10.91 -5.59
C GLY A 66 5.94 10.55 -6.69
N ILE A 67 6.11 9.34 -7.22
CA ILE A 67 5.26 8.79 -8.29
C ILE A 67 4.62 7.48 -7.84
N ILE A 68 3.41 7.22 -8.32
CA ILE A 68 2.75 5.93 -8.10
C ILE A 68 3.46 4.89 -8.98
N SER A 69 4.16 3.93 -8.37
CA SER A 69 4.96 2.93 -9.08
C SER A 69 4.12 1.79 -9.66
N ARG A 70 4.51 1.33 -10.86
CA ARG A 70 3.87 0.24 -11.64
C ARG A 70 4.22 -1.19 -11.19
N ASN A 71 5.24 -1.37 -10.33
CA ASN A 71 5.80 -2.70 -10.03
C ASN A 71 5.56 -3.15 -8.59
N VAL A 72 4.41 -2.81 -8.02
CA VAL A 72 4.02 -3.21 -6.66
C VAL A 72 2.76 -4.05 -6.74
N VAL A 73 2.71 -5.16 -6.02
CA VAL A 73 1.53 -6.02 -5.97
C VAL A 73 1.08 -6.20 -4.53
N LEU A 74 -0.13 -5.74 -4.22
CA LEU A 74 -0.80 -5.95 -2.94
C LEU A 74 -2.19 -6.52 -3.24
N PRO A 75 -2.30 -7.85 -3.41
CA PRO A 75 -3.45 -8.48 -4.05
C PRO A 75 -4.74 -8.36 -3.24
N TYR A 76 -4.63 -8.09 -1.94
CA TYR A 76 -5.74 -7.96 -1.01
C TYR A 76 -5.98 -6.51 -0.55
N LEU A 77 -5.28 -5.54 -1.16
CA LEU A 77 -5.50 -4.12 -0.87
C LEU A 77 -6.91 -3.71 -1.33
N GLN A 78 -7.68 -3.12 -0.43
CA GLN A 78 -9.07 -2.70 -0.64
C GLN A 78 -9.22 -1.18 -0.61
N VAL A 79 -8.43 -0.50 0.21
CA VAL A 79 -8.49 0.95 0.41
C VAL A 79 -7.12 1.55 0.13
N LEU A 80 -7.07 2.52 -0.78
CA LEU A 80 -5.91 3.36 -1.03
C LEU A 80 -6.33 4.83 -0.95
N ASP A 81 -6.02 5.48 0.16
CA ASP A 81 -6.19 6.93 0.31
C ASP A 81 -4.80 7.59 0.43
N LEU A 82 -4.41 8.29 -0.63
CA LEU A 82 -3.20 9.11 -0.69
C LEU A 82 -3.55 10.57 -0.98
N SER A 83 -4.74 11.01 -0.57
CA SER A 83 -5.23 12.36 -0.87
C SER A 83 -4.44 13.45 -0.16
N GLY A 84 -4.40 14.65 -0.76
CA GLY A 84 -3.77 15.80 -0.13
C GLY A 84 -2.26 15.68 0.04
N ASN A 85 -1.59 14.95 -0.85
CA ASN A 85 -0.14 14.82 -0.92
C ASN A 85 0.41 15.61 -2.11
N PHE A 86 1.71 15.45 -2.39
CA PHE A 86 2.42 16.09 -3.49
C PHE A 86 2.85 15.07 -4.55
N LEU A 87 2.04 14.03 -4.77
CA LEU A 87 2.32 13.01 -5.78
C LEU A 87 2.21 13.62 -7.18
N SER A 88 3.10 13.19 -8.07
CA SER A 88 3.23 13.73 -9.44
C SER A 88 3.30 12.61 -10.47
N GLY A 89 3.30 12.98 -11.76
CA GLY A 89 3.29 12.02 -12.86
C GLY A 89 1.91 11.43 -13.12
N SER A 90 1.87 10.37 -13.94
CA SER A 90 0.62 9.71 -14.32
C SER A 90 0.27 8.56 -13.39
N ILE A 91 -1.02 8.27 -13.28
CA ILE A 91 -1.50 7.05 -12.64
C ILE A 91 -1.15 5.86 -13.57
N PRO A 92 -0.44 4.82 -13.10
CA PRO A 92 -0.13 3.65 -13.92
C PRO A 92 -1.42 2.99 -14.45
N TYR A 93 -1.47 2.67 -15.74
CA TYR A 93 -2.65 2.04 -16.36
C TYR A 93 -2.93 0.64 -15.79
N ASP A 94 -1.91 0.01 -15.19
CA ASP A 94 -1.93 -1.29 -14.55
C ASP A 94 -2.16 -1.23 -13.03
N LEU A 95 -2.47 -0.05 -12.46
CA LEU A 95 -2.72 0.10 -11.02
C LEU A 95 -3.78 -0.88 -10.49
N PHE A 96 -4.85 -1.08 -11.26
CA PHE A 96 -5.94 -2.01 -10.90
C PHE A 96 -5.58 -3.48 -11.15
N ILE A 97 -4.53 -3.76 -11.91
CA ILE A 97 -3.95 -5.10 -12.05
C ILE A 97 -3.09 -5.42 -10.82
N SER A 98 -2.33 -4.44 -10.35
CA SER A 98 -1.53 -4.51 -9.12
C SER A 98 -2.38 -4.68 -7.85
N PHE A 99 -3.57 -4.07 -7.84
CA PHE A 99 -4.50 -4.07 -6.71
C PHE A 99 -5.90 -4.57 -7.15
N PRO A 100 -6.05 -5.87 -7.44
CA PRO A 100 -7.28 -6.41 -8.02
C PRO A 100 -8.49 -6.38 -7.08
N MET A 101 -8.27 -6.24 -5.76
CA MET A 101 -9.32 -6.20 -4.73
C MET A 101 -9.67 -4.77 -4.29
N LEU A 102 -9.15 -3.76 -4.98
CA LEU A 102 -9.31 -2.36 -4.62
C LEU A 102 -10.77 -1.93 -4.78
N LYS A 103 -11.36 -1.42 -3.70
CA LYS A 103 -12.76 -0.97 -3.63
C LYS A 103 -12.87 0.55 -3.49
N TYR A 104 -11.85 1.17 -2.90
CA TYR A 104 -11.80 2.60 -2.68
C TYR A 104 -10.44 3.15 -3.05
N VAL A 105 -10.45 4.21 -3.85
CA VAL A 105 -9.26 4.95 -4.27
C VAL A 105 -9.52 6.43 -4.12
N ASN A 106 -8.66 7.10 -3.37
CA ASN A 106 -8.66 8.55 -3.25
C ASN A 106 -7.25 9.08 -3.49
N LEU A 107 -7.06 9.66 -4.66
CA LEU A 107 -5.82 10.31 -5.08
C LEU A 107 -6.00 11.83 -5.26
N SER A 108 -7.13 12.37 -4.77
CA SER A 108 -7.48 13.79 -4.92
C SER A 108 -6.46 14.71 -4.26
N SER A 109 -6.43 15.98 -4.67
CA SER A 109 -5.51 16.99 -4.10
C SER A 109 -4.05 16.57 -4.18
N ASN A 110 -3.63 16.06 -5.35
CA ASN A 110 -2.25 15.78 -5.74
C ASN A 110 -1.92 16.53 -7.05
N GLN A 111 -0.70 16.38 -7.54
CA GLN A 111 -0.20 16.96 -8.80
C GLN A 111 -0.15 15.91 -9.94
N LEU A 112 -1.08 14.96 -9.90
CA LEU A 112 -1.18 13.89 -10.88
C LEU A 112 -1.70 14.43 -12.22
N ILE A 113 -1.20 13.85 -13.31
CA ILE A 113 -1.61 14.16 -14.68
C ILE A 113 -2.30 12.94 -15.31
N GLY A 114 -3.30 13.18 -16.15
CA GLY A 114 -4.12 12.15 -16.83
C GLY A 114 -4.05 12.28 -18.34
#